data_AF-A0A9P6V141-F1
#
_entry.id   AF-A0A9P6V141-F1
#
_cell.length_a   1.000
_cell.length_b   1.000
_cell.length_c   1.000
_cell.angle_alpha   90.00
_cell.angle_beta   90.00
_cell.angle_gamma   90.00
#
_symmetry.space_group_name_H-M   'P 1'
#
loop_
_entity.id
_entity.type
_entity.pdbx_description
1 polymer ?
#
loop_
_entity_poly.entity_id
_entity_poly.type
_entity_poly.pdbx_seq_one_letter_code
_entity_poly.pdbx_strand_id
1 'polypeptide(L)'
;MAPLSTLTNAQLRDRIRGCIFGCAVGDAYGLATEFMTKRTAVRLYGNGPIAFGREPGYPVWEDDHRHIEDRNDFTDDTDQMLLILQSLNQTGDGRLNPINLACRLREWYHHGIPELGTDPGRGLGFTVGAVMDKNIFTTNPFRAAFEVWDQAGRNLAPNGAVMRTAVIGLESFWDESRVVENAMAAAKITHADPRSVMSALIASVLISRLLRGGGADAAIDSQRIWNARLSDPAYEQELLAYLQRGTNLRGEQSLNPPYDPLTPANRFEPKDYDALKLALKEEEEAEAGGSHRAQFKDRDPRDWNKDRPEVILRPEIGWAGVDQVGEDAAMGALARSVVSDYLFLVIRTDVAPASTQAGEVVQQKWAQDLQAHCFPQNIDQLALGNGAHLGYALKCVGVAYYGVTRRIDPSPTTLEYVGPVGLFRGLVEEVTLAGGDADTNCAAMGSLLGARFGLESGMPEGWWKGMQHVSWLQKTIDQFADRVLASYDAQNQ
;
A
#
# COMPACT_ATOMS: atom_id res chain seq x y z
N MET A 1 -28.98 -13.86 10.72
CA MET A 1 -27.71 -13.71 11.46
C MET A 1 -27.42 -12.23 11.64
N ALA A 2 -26.57 -11.81 12.59
CA ALA A 2 -26.07 -10.44 12.58
C ALA A 2 -25.26 -10.22 11.29
N PRO A 3 -25.35 -9.05 10.65
CA PRO A 3 -24.63 -8.81 9.40
C PRO A 3 -23.11 -8.86 9.62
N LEU A 4 -22.37 -9.33 8.62
CA LEU A 4 -20.91 -9.47 8.67
C LEU A 4 -20.20 -8.09 8.72
N SER A 5 -20.87 -7.03 8.26
CA SER A 5 -20.51 -5.62 8.44
C SER A 5 -21.65 -4.81 9.06
N THR A 6 -21.31 -3.77 9.83
CA THR A 6 -22.28 -2.76 10.29
C THR A 6 -22.51 -1.64 9.28
N LEU A 7 -21.83 -1.67 8.13
CA LEU A 7 -21.92 -0.67 7.08
C LEU A 7 -22.94 -1.08 6.01
N THR A 8 -23.58 -0.10 5.40
CA THR A 8 -24.43 -0.32 4.22
C THR A 8 -23.57 -0.62 2.98
N ASN A 9 -24.14 -1.26 1.96
CA ASN A 9 -23.42 -1.52 0.70
C ASN A 9 -22.95 -0.22 0.02
N ALA A 10 -23.68 0.89 0.16
CA ALA A 10 -23.24 2.19 -0.36
C ALA A 10 -21.96 2.68 0.37
N GLN A 11 -21.92 2.57 1.70
CA GLN A 11 -20.73 2.92 2.49
C GLN A 11 -19.56 1.97 2.23
N LEU A 12 -19.82 0.67 2.07
CA LEU A 12 -18.81 -0.32 1.70
C LEU A 12 -18.23 0.01 0.32
N ARG A 13 -19.08 0.29 -0.68
CA ARG A 13 -18.64 0.67 -2.02
C ARG A 13 -17.73 1.90 -1.98
N ASP A 14 -18.12 2.92 -1.24
CA ASP A 14 -17.33 4.15 -1.12
C ASP A 14 -15.99 3.91 -0.40
N ARG A 15 -15.94 3.07 0.64
CA ARG A 15 -14.70 2.68 1.33
C ARG A 15 -13.79 1.77 0.52
N ILE A 16 -14.35 0.86 -0.28
CA ILE A 16 -13.56 0.03 -1.22
C ILE A 16 -12.88 0.93 -2.24
N ARG A 17 -13.63 1.85 -2.86
CA ARG A 17 -13.07 2.83 -3.80
C ARG A 17 -12.05 3.74 -3.12
N GLY A 18 -12.39 4.24 -1.94
CA GLY A 18 -11.54 5.12 -1.14
C GLY A 18 -10.21 4.46 -0.82
N CYS A 19 -10.20 3.19 -0.43
CA CYS A 19 -8.98 2.44 -0.12
C CYS A 19 -8.04 2.34 -1.34
N ILE A 20 -8.58 2.00 -2.53
CA ILE A 20 -7.77 1.82 -3.74
C ILE A 20 -7.29 3.17 -4.29
N PHE A 21 -8.19 4.16 -4.39
CA PHE A 21 -7.80 5.52 -4.79
C PHE A 21 -6.89 6.19 -3.77
N GLY A 22 -7.03 5.88 -2.48
CA GLY A 22 -6.21 6.45 -1.43
C GLY A 22 -4.76 5.97 -1.54
N CYS A 23 -4.57 4.69 -1.88
CA CYS A 23 -3.27 4.16 -2.26
C CYS A 23 -2.69 4.94 -3.45
N ALA A 24 -3.46 5.05 -4.54
CA ALA A 24 -2.99 5.66 -5.78
C ALA A 24 -2.72 7.17 -5.68
N VAL A 25 -3.56 7.90 -4.95
CA VAL A 25 -3.36 9.32 -4.65
C VAL A 25 -2.17 9.51 -3.72
N GLY A 26 -2.00 8.65 -2.71
CA GLY A 26 -0.87 8.72 -1.79
C GLY A 26 0.46 8.53 -2.51
N ASP A 27 0.56 7.49 -3.32
CA ASP A 27 1.68 7.20 -4.22
C ASP A 27 2.04 8.44 -5.09
N ALA A 28 1.08 8.88 -5.90
CA ALA A 28 1.26 9.98 -6.84
C ALA A 28 1.60 11.33 -6.16
N TYR A 29 1.02 11.61 -4.98
CA TYR A 29 1.32 12.84 -4.24
C TYR A 29 2.70 12.78 -3.57
N GLY A 30 3.04 11.62 -2.98
CA GLY A 30 4.29 11.41 -2.25
C GLY A 30 5.54 11.50 -3.13
N LEU A 31 5.44 11.10 -4.40
CA LEU A 31 6.50 11.20 -5.43
C LEU A 31 7.16 12.58 -5.48
N ALA A 32 6.40 13.66 -5.18
CA ALA A 32 6.90 15.04 -5.17
C ALA A 32 8.11 15.27 -4.24
N THR A 33 8.32 14.40 -3.26
CA THR A 33 9.38 14.52 -2.24
C THR A 33 10.17 13.24 -2.00
N GLU A 34 9.93 12.20 -2.80
CA GLU A 34 10.65 10.93 -2.69
C GLU A 34 12.18 11.16 -2.78
N PHE A 35 12.93 10.48 -1.93
CA PHE A 35 14.37 10.62 -1.71
C PHE A 35 14.86 12.01 -1.27
N MET A 36 13.98 12.98 -1.03
CA MET A 36 14.36 14.26 -0.45
C MET A 36 14.57 14.13 1.06
N THR A 37 15.48 14.93 1.62
CA THR A 37 15.47 15.15 3.08
C THR A 37 14.31 16.08 3.44
N LYS A 38 13.77 15.99 4.68
CA LYS A 38 12.81 16.97 5.22
C LYS A 38 13.25 18.42 4.99
N ARG A 39 14.54 18.71 5.17
CA ARG A 39 15.11 20.05 4.90
C ARG A 39 14.98 20.46 3.44
N THR A 40 15.21 19.54 2.51
CA THR A 40 15.06 19.80 1.07
C THR A 40 13.59 20.03 0.72
N ALA A 41 12.68 19.17 1.19
CA ALA A 41 11.24 19.31 0.97
C ALA A 41 10.73 20.67 1.48
N VAL A 42 11.07 21.05 2.72
CA VAL A 42 10.68 22.35 3.30
C VAL A 42 11.28 23.52 2.51
N ARG A 43 12.51 23.40 1.97
CA ARG A 43 13.10 24.46 1.14
C ARG A 43 12.33 24.65 -0.18
N LEU A 44 11.79 23.59 -0.76
CA LEU A 44 11.14 23.60 -2.07
C LEU A 44 9.63 23.89 -2.02
N TYR A 45 9.00 23.56 -0.89
CA TYR A 45 7.54 23.55 -0.74
C TYR A 45 7.05 24.22 0.55
N GLY A 46 7.95 24.62 1.45
CA GLY A 46 7.57 25.23 2.73
C GLY A 46 6.80 24.24 3.60
N ASN A 47 5.59 24.64 3.99
CA ASN A 47 4.60 23.80 4.66
C ASN A 47 3.43 23.40 3.75
N GLY A 48 3.63 23.38 2.42
CA GLY A 48 2.62 22.96 1.46
C GLY A 48 1.55 24.02 1.18
N PRO A 49 0.48 23.67 0.42
CA PRO A 49 0.36 22.39 -0.26
C PRO A 49 1.19 22.39 -1.55
N ILE A 50 1.58 21.19 -1.97
CA ILE A 50 2.17 20.93 -3.28
C ILE A 50 1.02 20.81 -4.29
N ALA A 51 1.20 21.37 -5.48
CA ALA A 51 0.21 21.30 -6.55
C ALA A 51 -0.02 19.84 -6.95
N PHE A 52 -1.28 19.40 -6.95
CA PHE A 52 -1.63 18.02 -7.27
C PHE A 52 -3.06 17.92 -7.81
N GLY A 53 -3.27 17.01 -8.75
CA GLY A 53 -4.54 16.80 -9.43
C GLY A 53 -5.04 18.09 -10.06
N ARG A 54 -6.17 18.60 -9.58
CA ARG A 54 -6.79 19.87 -10.02
C ARG A 54 -6.57 21.02 -9.05
N GLU A 55 -5.83 20.80 -7.97
CA GLU A 55 -5.67 21.77 -6.90
C GLU A 55 -4.36 22.57 -7.02
N PRO A 56 -4.39 23.87 -6.70
CA PRO A 56 -3.20 24.72 -6.78
C PRO A 56 -2.24 24.44 -5.62
N GLY A 57 -0.96 24.74 -5.83
CA GLY A 57 0.07 24.64 -4.81
C GLY A 57 1.44 24.99 -5.38
N TYR A 58 2.50 24.71 -4.62
CA TYR A 58 3.84 24.81 -5.18
C TYR A 58 4.00 23.75 -6.30
N PRO A 59 4.49 24.12 -7.50
CA PRO A 59 4.70 23.15 -8.57
C PRO A 59 5.60 21.99 -8.09
N VAL A 60 5.45 20.78 -8.61
CA VAL A 60 6.41 19.70 -8.31
C VAL A 60 7.80 20.09 -8.82
N TRP A 61 8.85 19.75 -8.06
CA TRP A 61 10.23 19.98 -8.48
C TRP A 61 10.63 18.93 -9.51
N GLU A 62 11.05 19.40 -10.68
CA GLU A 62 11.40 18.52 -11.80
C GLU A 62 12.87 18.08 -11.72
N ASP A 63 13.14 16.78 -11.83
CA ASP A 63 14.48 16.20 -11.95
C ASP A 63 14.44 14.81 -12.60
N ASP A 64 15.57 14.09 -12.63
CA ASP A 64 15.65 12.77 -13.26
C ASP A 64 14.72 11.72 -12.62
N HIS A 65 14.26 11.96 -11.38
CA HIS A 65 13.37 11.08 -10.65
C HIS A 65 11.89 11.51 -10.75
N ARG A 66 11.63 12.82 -10.80
CA ARG A 66 10.30 13.41 -10.99
C ARG A 66 10.25 14.09 -12.34
N HIS A 67 9.88 13.35 -13.39
CA HIS A 67 9.76 13.94 -14.70
C HIS A 67 8.41 14.66 -14.84
N ILE A 68 8.35 15.69 -15.68
CA ILE A 68 7.13 16.48 -15.84
C ILE A 68 5.95 15.66 -16.40
N GLU A 69 6.28 14.62 -17.17
CA GLU A 69 5.33 13.66 -17.72
C GLU A 69 4.68 12.78 -16.64
N ASP A 70 5.27 12.73 -15.44
CA ASP A 70 4.81 11.94 -14.29
C ASP A 70 3.84 12.72 -13.40
N ARG A 71 3.52 13.97 -13.74
CA ARG A 71 2.65 14.80 -12.91
C ARG A 71 1.27 14.15 -12.75
N ASN A 72 0.86 13.96 -11.50
CA ASN A 72 -0.38 13.27 -11.13
C ASN A 72 -0.46 11.80 -11.59
N ASP A 73 0.65 11.20 -11.99
CA ASP A 73 0.77 9.78 -12.27
C ASP A 73 1.29 9.04 -11.04
N PHE A 74 1.12 7.72 -11.02
CA PHE A 74 1.52 6.84 -9.93
C PHE A 74 2.73 5.98 -10.30
N THR A 75 3.25 5.21 -9.35
CA THR A 75 4.49 4.43 -9.47
C THR A 75 4.26 2.93 -9.23
N ASP A 76 5.28 2.17 -8.83
CA ASP A 76 5.15 0.73 -8.62
C ASP A 76 4.23 0.35 -7.47
N ASP A 77 3.99 1.24 -6.51
CA ASP A 77 3.03 1.04 -5.42
C ASP A 77 1.64 0.73 -5.97
N THR A 78 1.15 1.61 -6.85
CA THR A 78 -0.15 1.46 -7.50
C THR A 78 -0.14 0.37 -8.57
N ASP A 79 0.93 0.29 -9.39
CA ASP A 79 1.01 -0.74 -10.41
C ASP A 79 0.92 -2.14 -9.80
N GLN A 80 1.73 -2.42 -8.78
CA GLN A 80 1.74 -3.74 -8.15
C GLN A 80 0.44 -4.03 -7.38
N MET A 81 -0.23 -3.01 -6.83
CA MET A 81 -1.59 -3.14 -6.30
C MET A 81 -2.59 -3.55 -7.39
N LEU A 82 -2.53 -2.93 -8.58
CA LEU A 82 -3.40 -3.26 -9.71
C LEU A 82 -3.10 -4.67 -10.26
N LEU A 83 -1.86 -5.14 -10.24
CA LEU A 83 -1.52 -6.52 -10.60
C LEU A 83 -2.12 -7.53 -9.62
N ILE A 84 -2.14 -7.23 -8.32
CA ILE A 84 -2.83 -8.04 -7.31
C ILE A 84 -4.33 -8.04 -7.59
N LEU A 85 -4.94 -6.88 -7.88
CA LEU A 85 -6.34 -6.75 -8.24
C LEU A 85 -6.70 -7.64 -9.44
N GLN A 86 -5.89 -7.59 -10.51
CA GLN A 86 -6.09 -8.41 -11.70
C GLN A 86 -5.94 -9.91 -11.39
N SER A 87 -5.02 -10.29 -10.50
CA SER A 87 -4.85 -11.68 -10.06
C SER A 87 -6.08 -12.16 -9.27
N LEU A 88 -6.57 -11.36 -8.33
CA LEU A 88 -7.74 -11.69 -7.51
C LEU A 88 -9.03 -11.76 -8.33
N ASN A 89 -9.21 -10.87 -9.32
CA ASN A 89 -10.34 -10.91 -10.23
C ASN A 89 -10.42 -12.20 -11.06
N GLN A 90 -9.28 -12.84 -11.27
CA GLN A 90 -9.24 -14.11 -11.98
C GLN A 90 -9.70 -15.28 -11.09
N THR A 91 -9.46 -15.20 -9.79
CA THR A 91 -9.76 -16.28 -8.84
C THR A 91 -11.20 -16.19 -8.34
N GLY A 92 -12.01 -17.21 -8.61
CA GLY A 92 -13.44 -17.21 -8.28
C GLY A 92 -13.79 -17.31 -6.80
N ASP A 93 -12.85 -17.71 -5.93
CA ASP A 93 -13.03 -17.86 -4.48
C ASP A 93 -12.32 -16.77 -3.66
N GLY A 94 -11.80 -15.74 -4.32
CA GLY A 94 -11.09 -14.62 -3.68
C GLY A 94 -9.72 -14.98 -3.10
N ARG A 95 -9.14 -16.13 -3.46
CA ARG A 95 -7.81 -16.56 -3.01
C ARG A 95 -6.74 -16.13 -4.00
N LEU A 96 -5.72 -15.41 -3.52
CA LEU A 96 -4.59 -15.02 -4.34
C LEU A 96 -3.75 -16.24 -4.76
N ASN A 97 -3.52 -16.42 -6.06
CA ASN A 97 -2.58 -17.43 -6.55
C ASN A 97 -1.16 -16.85 -6.69
N PRO A 98 -0.15 -17.35 -5.93
CA PRO A 98 1.17 -16.74 -5.93
C PRO A 98 1.94 -16.86 -7.25
N ILE A 99 1.74 -17.95 -8.00
CA ILE A 99 2.38 -18.15 -9.31
C ILE A 99 1.77 -17.18 -10.32
N ASN A 100 0.45 -17.01 -10.32
CA ASN A 100 -0.25 -16.06 -11.17
C ASN A 100 0.30 -14.64 -10.99
N LEU A 101 0.39 -14.17 -9.74
CA LEU A 101 0.91 -12.85 -9.44
C LEU A 101 2.41 -12.71 -9.76
N ALA A 102 3.23 -13.75 -9.53
CA ALA A 102 4.64 -13.72 -9.93
C ALA A 102 4.81 -13.57 -11.45
N CYS A 103 3.99 -14.25 -12.25
CA CYS A 103 3.99 -14.08 -13.70
C CYS A 103 3.55 -12.66 -14.12
N ARG A 104 2.55 -12.08 -13.45
CA ARG A 104 2.09 -10.70 -13.70
C ARG A 104 3.17 -9.66 -13.36
N LEU A 105 3.91 -9.85 -12.26
CA LEU A 105 5.04 -8.99 -11.92
C LEU A 105 6.14 -9.06 -12.99
N ARG A 106 6.40 -10.26 -13.53
CA ARG A 106 7.34 -10.44 -14.66
C ARG A 106 6.85 -9.76 -15.94
N GLU A 107 5.57 -9.90 -16.27
CA GLU A 107 4.95 -9.22 -17.41
C GLU A 107 5.09 -7.70 -17.28
N TRP A 108 4.73 -7.16 -16.11
CA TRP A 108 4.85 -5.73 -15.80
C TRP A 108 6.28 -5.22 -15.91
N TYR A 109 7.27 -5.98 -15.42
CA TYR A 109 8.67 -5.61 -15.56
C TYR A 109 9.11 -5.43 -17.02
N HIS A 110 8.53 -6.19 -17.96
CA HIS A 110 8.89 -6.12 -19.38
C HIS A 110 7.97 -5.20 -20.20
N HIS A 111 6.75 -4.96 -19.76
CA HIS A 111 5.71 -4.34 -20.58
C HIS A 111 4.95 -3.17 -19.91
N GLY A 112 5.14 -2.92 -18.62
CA GLY A 112 4.30 -2.02 -17.82
C GLY A 112 2.92 -2.63 -17.61
N ILE A 113 1.91 -1.81 -17.29
CA ILE A 113 0.50 -2.22 -17.38
C ILE A 113 0.02 -1.94 -18.81
N PRO A 114 -0.12 -2.97 -19.67
CA PRO A 114 -0.33 -2.73 -21.11
C PRO A 114 -1.61 -1.96 -21.43
N GLU A 115 -2.61 -1.95 -20.55
CA GLU A 115 -3.84 -1.16 -20.70
C GLU A 115 -3.69 0.33 -20.38
N LEU A 116 -2.58 0.75 -19.78
CA LEU A 116 -2.31 2.14 -19.41
C LEU A 116 -1.19 2.77 -20.24
N GLY A 117 -0.37 1.94 -20.88
CA GLY A 117 0.78 2.36 -21.68
C GLY A 117 2.00 1.50 -21.39
N THR A 118 3.10 1.79 -22.08
CA THR A 118 4.38 1.10 -21.86
C THR A 118 5.25 1.93 -20.93
N ASP A 119 5.22 1.61 -19.64
CA ASP A 119 6.15 2.14 -18.63
C ASP A 119 6.76 0.98 -17.81
N PRO A 120 7.66 0.19 -18.43
CA PRO A 120 8.08 -1.09 -17.85
C PRO A 120 8.87 -0.93 -16.55
N GLY A 121 8.38 -1.54 -15.47
CA GLY A 121 9.10 -1.57 -14.19
C GLY A 121 9.35 -0.20 -13.57
N ARG A 122 8.50 0.80 -13.87
CA ARG A 122 8.56 2.14 -13.26
C ARG A 122 8.65 2.03 -11.75
N GLY A 123 9.55 2.78 -11.10
CA GLY A 123 9.68 2.78 -9.63
C GLY A 123 10.30 1.53 -9.00
N LEU A 124 10.59 0.48 -9.79
CA LEU A 124 10.96 -0.84 -9.27
C LEU A 124 12.03 -0.81 -8.17
N GLY A 125 11.62 -1.17 -6.95
CA GLY A 125 12.54 -1.34 -5.83
C GLY A 125 13.56 -2.47 -6.03
N PHE A 126 14.79 -2.24 -5.53
CA PHE A 126 15.92 -3.18 -5.64
C PHE A 126 15.58 -4.62 -5.24
N THR A 127 14.85 -4.81 -4.14
CA THR A 127 14.51 -6.15 -3.63
C THR A 127 13.59 -6.90 -4.59
N VAL A 128 12.59 -6.22 -5.15
CA VAL A 128 11.67 -6.83 -6.12
C VAL A 128 12.44 -7.21 -7.39
N GLY A 129 13.30 -6.32 -7.91
CA GLY A 129 14.17 -6.61 -9.04
C GLY A 129 15.07 -7.84 -8.80
N ALA A 130 15.79 -7.88 -7.68
CA ALA A 130 16.68 -8.99 -7.33
C ALA A 130 15.95 -10.33 -7.19
N VAL A 131 14.71 -10.31 -6.67
CA VAL A 131 13.88 -11.52 -6.55
C VAL A 131 13.36 -11.95 -7.91
N MET A 132 12.89 -11.01 -8.73
CA MET A 132 12.48 -11.30 -10.10
C MET A 132 13.65 -11.88 -10.89
N ASP A 133 14.89 -11.40 -10.77
CA ASP A 133 16.02 -11.96 -11.53
C ASP A 133 16.34 -13.44 -11.26
N LYS A 134 15.75 -14.05 -10.22
CA LYS A 134 15.85 -15.51 -10.00
C LYS A 134 15.06 -16.27 -11.09
N ASN A 135 15.71 -17.23 -11.73
CA ASN A 135 15.10 -18.11 -12.75
C ASN A 135 13.84 -18.85 -12.25
N ILE A 136 13.77 -19.12 -10.95
CA ILE A 136 12.66 -19.82 -10.31
C ILE A 136 11.50 -18.90 -9.90
N PHE A 137 11.59 -17.58 -10.08
CA PHE A 137 10.60 -16.64 -9.55
C PHE A 137 9.17 -16.93 -10.03
N THR A 138 8.98 -17.25 -11.31
CA THR A 138 7.64 -17.50 -11.88
C THR A 138 7.11 -18.91 -11.61
N THR A 139 7.88 -19.78 -10.95
CA THR A 139 7.47 -21.15 -10.61
C THR A 139 7.50 -21.43 -9.10
N ASN A 140 8.36 -20.72 -8.37
CA ASN A 140 8.52 -20.78 -6.93
C ASN A 140 8.95 -19.40 -6.36
N PRO A 141 8.04 -18.41 -6.37
CA PRO A 141 8.35 -17.05 -5.96
C PRO A 141 8.76 -16.95 -4.49
N PHE A 142 8.18 -17.76 -3.60
CA PHE A 142 8.55 -17.75 -2.17
C PHE A 142 10.00 -18.17 -1.97
N ARG A 143 10.47 -19.15 -2.75
CA ARG A 143 11.87 -19.57 -2.72
C ARG A 143 12.80 -18.48 -3.26
N ALA A 144 12.42 -17.85 -4.38
CA ALA A 144 13.19 -16.75 -4.96
C ALA A 144 13.37 -15.60 -3.95
N ALA A 145 12.28 -15.18 -3.29
CA ALA A 145 12.31 -14.17 -2.24
C ALA A 145 13.17 -14.58 -1.05
N PHE A 146 13.05 -15.83 -0.61
CA PHE A 146 13.84 -16.35 0.49
C PHE A 146 15.34 -16.36 0.17
N GLU A 147 15.74 -16.76 -1.03
CA GLU A 147 17.16 -16.78 -1.41
C GLU A 147 17.79 -15.39 -1.39
N VAL A 148 17.07 -14.36 -1.87
CA VAL A 148 17.55 -12.98 -1.80
C VAL A 148 17.68 -12.52 -0.35
N TRP A 149 16.68 -12.83 0.48
CA TRP A 149 16.71 -12.49 1.91
C TRP A 149 17.83 -13.22 2.67
N ASP A 150 18.04 -14.52 2.42
CA ASP A 150 19.07 -15.34 3.05
C ASP A 150 20.48 -14.89 2.62
N GLN A 151 20.67 -14.51 1.35
CA GLN A 151 21.90 -13.88 0.83
C GLN A 151 22.21 -12.54 1.51
N ALA A 152 21.18 -11.80 1.94
CA ALA A 152 21.32 -10.58 2.74
C ALA A 152 21.49 -10.85 4.25
N GLY A 153 21.79 -12.10 4.65
CA GLY A 153 21.95 -12.47 6.06
C GLY A 153 20.64 -12.46 6.86
N ARG A 154 19.51 -12.62 6.16
CA ARG A 154 18.15 -12.55 6.72
C ARG A 154 17.84 -11.23 7.43
N ASN A 155 18.39 -10.14 6.90
CA ASN A 155 18.15 -8.79 7.38
C ASN A 155 17.88 -7.83 6.20
N LEU A 156 16.73 -8.02 5.54
CA LEU A 156 16.29 -7.20 4.42
C LEU A 156 14.77 -7.03 4.53
N ALA A 157 14.34 -5.96 5.21
CA ALA A 157 12.92 -5.67 5.48
C ALA A 157 12.38 -4.42 4.76
N PRO A 158 12.40 -4.36 3.41
CA PRO A 158 11.80 -3.26 2.68
C PRO A 158 10.27 -3.28 2.73
N ASN A 159 9.66 -2.13 2.48
CA ASN A 159 8.24 -1.85 2.55
C ASN A 159 7.45 -2.16 1.27
N GLY A 160 8.07 -2.65 0.20
CA GLY A 160 7.38 -2.97 -1.05
C GLY A 160 6.27 -4.05 -0.94
N ALA A 161 6.23 -4.78 0.18
CA ALA A 161 5.09 -5.64 0.52
C ALA A 161 3.88 -4.86 1.08
N VAL A 162 4.12 -3.73 1.75
CA VAL A 162 3.14 -2.89 2.44
C VAL A 162 2.42 -1.95 1.46
N MET A 163 3.13 -1.37 0.50
CA MET A 163 2.55 -0.39 -0.44
C MET A 163 1.31 -0.88 -1.18
N ARG A 164 1.27 -2.18 -1.47
CA ARG A 164 0.27 -2.81 -2.34
C ARG A 164 -0.82 -3.57 -1.56
N THR A 165 -1.02 -3.26 -0.28
CA THR A 165 -1.93 -4.01 0.61
C THR A 165 -3.41 -3.69 0.45
N ALA A 166 -3.76 -2.58 -0.23
CA ALA A 166 -5.12 -2.06 -0.29
C ALA A 166 -6.14 -3.15 -0.71
N VAL A 167 -5.95 -3.74 -1.90
CA VAL A 167 -6.88 -4.73 -2.47
C VAL A 167 -6.92 -6.06 -1.72
N ILE A 168 -5.87 -6.38 -0.98
CA ILE A 168 -5.78 -7.60 -0.16
C ILE A 168 -6.73 -7.52 1.03
N GLY A 169 -6.82 -6.36 1.69
CA GLY A 169 -7.74 -6.14 2.81
C GLY A 169 -9.20 -5.99 2.38
N LEU A 170 -9.45 -5.71 1.10
CA LEU A 170 -10.79 -5.53 0.53
C LEU A 170 -11.38 -6.86 0.03
N GLU A 171 -10.55 -7.70 -0.61
CA GLU A 171 -11.01 -9.00 -1.09
C GLU A 171 -11.40 -9.90 0.08
N SER A 172 -12.62 -10.43 0.04
CA SER A 172 -13.16 -11.26 1.12
C SER A 172 -13.06 -10.59 2.50
N PHE A 173 -13.22 -9.26 2.59
CA PHE A 173 -13.00 -8.50 3.83
C PHE A 173 -13.81 -9.02 5.03
N TRP A 174 -14.90 -9.75 4.81
CA TRP A 174 -15.72 -10.38 5.85
C TRP A 174 -15.09 -11.63 6.48
N ASP A 175 -14.15 -12.27 5.78
CA ASP A 175 -13.37 -13.44 6.22
C ASP A 175 -11.91 -13.03 6.48
N GLU A 176 -11.61 -12.68 7.73
CA GLU A 176 -10.25 -12.28 8.11
C GLU A 176 -9.22 -13.40 7.90
N SER A 177 -9.63 -14.68 7.94
CA SER A 177 -8.69 -15.78 7.70
C SER A 177 -8.22 -15.80 6.23
N ARG A 178 -9.13 -15.49 5.30
CA ARG A 178 -8.77 -15.32 3.89
C ARG A 178 -7.88 -14.10 3.66
N VAL A 179 -8.17 -12.99 4.34
CA VAL A 179 -7.35 -11.76 4.28
C VAL A 179 -5.91 -12.04 4.75
N VAL A 180 -5.76 -12.73 5.89
CA VAL A 180 -4.44 -13.15 6.41
C VAL A 180 -3.70 -14.02 5.40
N GLU A 181 -4.38 -15.01 4.82
CA GLU A 181 -3.77 -15.88 3.83
C GLU A 181 -3.28 -15.10 2.59
N ASN A 182 -4.13 -14.23 2.04
CA ASN A 182 -3.80 -13.42 0.86
C ASN A 182 -2.66 -12.43 1.17
N ALA A 183 -2.62 -11.83 2.37
CA ALA A 183 -1.56 -10.91 2.76
C ALA A 183 -0.20 -11.62 2.88
N MET A 184 -0.17 -12.80 3.52
CA MET A 184 1.05 -13.60 3.60
C MET A 184 1.51 -14.07 2.21
N ALA A 185 0.57 -14.47 1.35
CA ALA A 185 0.86 -14.85 -0.03
C ALA A 185 1.48 -13.68 -0.81
N ALA A 186 0.81 -12.53 -0.84
CA ALA A 186 1.25 -11.36 -1.61
C ALA A 186 2.60 -10.82 -1.13
N ALA A 187 2.83 -10.77 0.18
CA ALA A 187 4.09 -10.30 0.74
C ALA A 187 5.24 -11.24 0.37
N LYS A 188 5.08 -12.55 0.62
CA LYS A 188 6.15 -13.53 0.46
C LYS A 188 6.59 -13.77 -0.98
N ILE A 189 5.83 -13.36 -1.99
CA ILE A 189 6.24 -13.46 -3.40
C ILE A 189 7.52 -12.66 -3.66
N THR A 190 7.71 -11.52 -2.98
CA THR A 190 8.92 -10.69 -3.16
C THR A 190 9.66 -10.36 -1.86
N HIS A 191 9.02 -10.47 -0.70
CA HIS A 191 9.60 -10.12 0.60
C HIS A 191 9.47 -11.28 1.58
N ALA A 192 10.56 -12.01 1.82
CA ALA A 192 10.56 -13.14 2.74
C ALA A 192 10.77 -12.75 4.23
N ASP A 193 11.23 -11.53 4.50
CA ASP A 193 11.49 -11.06 5.87
C ASP A 193 10.19 -10.99 6.69
N PRO A 194 10.12 -11.63 7.88
CA PRO A 194 8.95 -11.60 8.73
C PRO A 194 8.47 -10.18 9.07
N ARG A 195 9.35 -9.19 9.14
CA ARG A 195 8.97 -7.79 9.40
C ARG A 195 8.16 -7.19 8.25
N SER A 196 8.56 -7.46 7.00
CA SER A 196 7.82 -7.02 5.81
C SER A 196 6.49 -7.76 5.68
N VAL A 197 6.49 -9.08 5.89
CA VAL A 197 5.26 -9.90 5.84
C VAL A 197 4.27 -9.47 6.91
N MET A 198 4.73 -9.28 8.14
CA MET A 198 3.89 -8.85 9.25
C MET A 198 3.31 -7.45 9.02
N SER A 199 4.11 -6.52 8.50
CA SER A 199 3.65 -5.15 8.16
C SER A 199 2.52 -5.17 7.14
N ALA A 200 2.67 -5.98 6.08
CA ALA A 200 1.64 -6.13 5.06
C ALA A 200 0.36 -6.79 5.63
N LEU A 201 0.52 -7.84 6.44
CA LEU A 201 -0.58 -8.55 7.08
C LEU A 201 -1.43 -7.63 7.94
N ILE A 202 -0.81 -6.88 8.87
CA ILE A 202 -1.58 -6.04 9.79
C ILE A 202 -2.26 -4.87 9.08
N ALA A 203 -1.64 -4.30 8.03
CA ALA A 203 -2.28 -3.29 7.20
C ALA A 203 -3.54 -3.84 6.51
N SER A 204 -3.44 -5.00 5.87
CA SER A 204 -4.59 -5.67 5.22
C SER A 204 -5.70 -6.07 6.20
N VAL A 205 -5.33 -6.61 7.37
CA VAL A 205 -6.33 -6.97 8.40
C VAL A 205 -7.02 -5.73 8.94
N LEU A 206 -6.31 -4.63 9.18
CA LEU A 206 -6.93 -3.40 9.65
C LEU A 206 -7.93 -2.84 8.63
N ILE A 207 -7.60 -2.86 7.33
CA ILE A 207 -8.54 -2.52 6.25
C ILE A 207 -9.80 -3.39 6.36
N SER A 208 -9.65 -4.71 6.45
CA SER A 208 -10.78 -5.65 6.59
C SER A 208 -11.67 -5.33 7.80
N ARG A 209 -11.06 -5.07 8.97
CA ARG A 209 -11.83 -4.74 10.19
C ARG A 209 -12.56 -3.40 10.06
N LEU A 210 -11.98 -2.40 9.38
CA LEU A 210 -12.65 -1.12 9.10
C LEU A 210 -13.88 -1.31 8.23
N LEU A 211 -13.82 -2.17 7.19
CA LEU A 211 -14.97 -2.49 6.35
C LEU A 211 -16.03 -3.30 7.11
N ARG A 212 -15.66 -4.03 8.16
CA ARG A 212 -16.59 -4.76 9.04
C ARG A 212 -17.19 -3.90 10.16
N GLY A 213 -16.89 -2.59 10.17
CA GLY A 213 -17.44 -1.63 11.14
C GLY A 213 -16.56 -1.36 12.36
N GLY A 214 -15.31 -1.83 12.36
CA GLY A 214 -14.36 -1.55 13.44
C GLY A 214 -14.01 -0.07 13.54
N GLY A 215 -13.62 0.35 14.75
CA GLY A 215 -13.13 1.68 15.04
C GLY A 215 -14.23 2.67 15.43
N ALA A 216 -15.48 2.19 15.57
CA ALA A 216 -16.61 2.99 16.00
C ALA A 216 -16.74 3.07 17.53
N ASP A 217 -16.41 1.98 18.24
CA ASP A 217 -16.54 1.90 19.70
C ASP A 217 -15.47 0.94 20.26
N ALA A 218 -14.58 1.48 21.11
CA ALA A 218 -13.49 0.72 21.69
C ALA A 218 -13.95 -0.47 22.54
N ALA A 219 -15.06 -0.33 23.27
CA ALA A 219 -15.58 -1.38 24.13
C ALA A 219 -16.15 -2.53 23.30
N ILE A 220 -16.88 -2.21 22.23
CA ILE A 220 -17.40 -3.22 21.28
C ILE A 220 -16.23 -3.94 20.59
N ASP A 221 -15.28 -3.19 20.04
CA ASP A 221 -14.16 -3.75 19.30
C ASP A 221 -13.28 -4.65 20.15
N SER A 222 -13.07 -4.30 21.43
CA SER A 222 -12.28 -5.10 22.38
C SER A 222 -12.91 -6.45 22.73
N GLN A 223 -14.22 -6.60 22.60
CA GLN A 223 -14.95 -7.83 22.89
C GLN A 223 -15.25 -8.64 21.62
N ARG A 224 -15.11 -8.02 20.45
CA ARG A 224 -15.40 -8.65 19.16
C ARG A 224 -14.34 -9.68 18.83
N ILE A 225 -14.77 -10.91 18.56
CA ILE A 225 -13.93 -11.95 17.97
C ILE A 225 -13.83 -11.67 16.47
N TRP A 226 -12.72 -11.07 16.05
CA TRP A 226 -12.49 -10.68 14.66
C TRP A 226 -12.14 -11.87 13.76
N ASN A 227 -11.28 -12.76 14.25
CA ASN A 227 -10.93 -14.02 13.62
C ASN A 227 -11.02 -15.17 14.62
N ALA A 228 -12.10 -15.96 14.53
CA ALA A 228 -12.34 -17.07 15.44
C ALA A 228 -11.27 -18.18 15.35
N ARG A 229 -10.60 -18.34 14.20
CA ARG A 229 -9.58 -19.38 14.01
C ARG A 229 -8.34 -19.14 14.88
N LEU A 230 -8.08 -17.91 15.33
CA LEU A 230 -6.97 -17.63 16.26
C LEU A 230 -7.11 -18.32 17.62
N SER A 231 -8.32 -18.78 17.98
CA SER A 231 -8.53 -19.59 19.19
C SER A 231 -8.06 -21.04 19.05
N ASP A 232 -7.76 -21.50 17.83
CA ASP A 232 -7.25 -22.83 17.54
C ASP A 232 -5.71 -22.82 17.42
N PRO A 233 -4.97 -23.49 18.33
CA PRO A 233 -3.51 -23.58 18.24
C PRO A 233 -3.01 -24.19 16.93
N ALA A 234 -3.81 -25.03 16.25
CA ALA A 234 -3.43 -25.59 14.96
C ALA A 234 -3.36 -24.51 13.87
N TYR A 235 -4.22 -23.49 13.93
CA TYR A 235 -4.18 -22.37 12.99
C TYR A 235 -2.95 -21.48 13.19
N GLU A 236 -2.55 -21.21 14.44
CA GLU A 236 -1.29 -20.50 14.69
C GLU A 236 -0.09 -21.24 14.08
N GLN A 237 -0.06 -22.58 14.23
CA GLN A 237 0.99 -23.41 13.64
C GLN A 237 0.92 -23.41 12.11
N GLU A 238 -0.28 -23.39 11.52
CA GLU A 238 -0.47 -23.25 10.07
C GLU A 238 0.16 -21.95 9.56
N LEU A 239 -0.06 -20.82 10.26
CA LEU A 239 0.50 -19.53 9.87
C LEU A 239 2.03 -19.47 10.05
N LEU A 240 2.56 -20.04 11.13
CA LEU A 240 4.02 -20.16 11.32
C LEU A 240 4.65 -21.04 10.22
N ALA A 241 4.03 -22.18 9.89
CA ALA A 241 4.45 -23.01 8.77
C ALA A 241 4.34 -22.26 7.44
N TYR A 242 3.37 -21.36 7.27
CA TYR A 242 3.28 -20.51 6.10
C TYR A 242 4.50 -19.59 5.97
N LEU A 243 4.93 -18.94 7.06
CA LEU A 243 6.16 -18.13 7.08
C LEU A 243 7.41 -18.93 6.70
N GLN A 244 7.43 -20.24 6.98
CA GLN A 244 8.55 -21.12 6.63
C GLN A 244 8.57 -21.59 5.17
N ARG A 245 7.50 -21.42 4.40
CA ARG A 245 7.44 -21.85 2.98
C ARG A 245 8.57 -21.21 2.16
N GLY A 246 9.28 -22.00 1.35
CA GLY A 246 10.41 -21.54 0.52
C GLY A 246 11.79 -21.51 1.19
N THR A 247 11.88 -21.83 2.50
CA THR A 247 13.13 -21.70 3.28
C THR A 247 14.11 -22.88 3.11
N ASN A 248 13.68 -24.03 2.58
CA ASN A 248 14.54 -25.22 2.48
C ASN A 248 15.60 -25.05 1.37
N LEU A 249 16.84 -24.77 1.77
CA LEU A 249 17.98 -24.55 0.87
C LEU A 249 18.55 -25.82 0.22
N ARG A 250 18.10 -27.03 0.59
CA ARG A 250 18.70 -28.29 0.11
C ARG A 250 17.94 -28.89 -1.09
N GLY A 251 18.32 -28.45 -2.28
CA GLY A 251 17.98 -29.08 -3.56
C GLY A 251 16.62 -28.69 -4.17
N GLU A 252 16.37 -29.13 -5.41
CA GLU A 252 15.15 -28.84 -6.21
C GLU A 252 13.83 -29.28 -5.55
N GLN A 253 13.90 -29.94 -4.40
CA GLN A 253 12.78 -30.31 -3.53
C GLN A 253 12.61 -29.37 -2.33
N SER A 254 12.94 -28.08 -2.48
CA SER A 254 12.33 -27.07 -1.59
C SER A 254 10.83 -27.22 -1.77
N LEU A 255 10.18 -27.89 -0.82
CA LEU A 255 8.73 -28.08 -0.75
C LEU A 255 8.09 -26.83 -1.35
N ASN A 256 7.52 -26.97 -2.54
CA ASN A 256 6.47 -26.06 -2.95
C ASN A 256 5.59 -25.96 -1.69
N PRO A 257 5.21 -24.78 -1.18
CA PRO A 257 3.88 -24.80 -0.59
C PRO A 257 2.99 -25.50 -1.62
N PRO A 258 2.12 -26.45 -1.28
CA PRO A 258 1.20 -26.98 -2.26
C PRO A 258 0.39 -25.79 -2.78
N TYR A 259 0.93 -25.10 -3.79
CA TYR A 259 0.27 -24.08 -4.54
C TYR A 259 -0.88 -24.85 -5.17
N ASP A 260 -2.07 -24.28 -5.08
CA ASP A 260 -3.20 -24.89 -5.76
C ASP A 260 -2.79 -25.11 -7.23
N PRO A 261 -3.05 -26.30 -7.79
CA PRO A 261 -2.69 -26.61 -9.17
C PRO A 261 -3.17 -25.49 -10.10
N LEU A 262 -2.36 -25.20 -11.13
CA LEU A 262 -2.77 -24.25 -12.15
C LEU A 262 -3.99 -24.81 -12.89
N THR A 263 -5.10 -24.11 -12.79
CA THR A 263 -6.37 -24.37 -13.48
C THR A 263 -6.63 -23.24 -14.48
N PRO A 264 -7.54 -23.39 -15.45
CA PRO A 264 -7.98 -22.28 -16.29
C PRO A 264 -8.45 -21.06 -15.49
N ALA A 265 -8.96 -21.26 -14.27
CA ALA A 265 -9.47 -20.20 -13.39
C ALA A 265 -8.39 -19.49 -12.56
N ASN A 266 -7.12 -19.92 -12.59
CA ASN A 266 -6.07 -19.27 -11.80
C ASN A 266 -4.72 -19.17 -12.54
N ARG A 267 -4.58 -19.76 -13.73
CA ARG A 267 -3.34 -19.72 -14.51
C ARG A 267 -3.14 -18.36 -15.16
N PHE A 268 -1.94 -17.83 -15.10
CA PHE A 268 -1.62 -16.61 -15.82
C PHE A 268 -1.72 -16.84 -17.33
N GLU A 269 -2.38 -15.92 -18.02
CA GLU A 269 -2.46 -15.87 -19.48
C GLU A 269 -1.90 -14.51 -19.92
N PRO A 270 -0.83 -14.48 -20.73
CA PRO A 270 -0.31 -13.24 -21.29
C PRO A 270 -1.38 -12.50 -22.08
N LYS A 271 -1.35 -11.16 -22.03
CA LYS A 271 -2.26 -10.33 -22.82
C LYS A 271 -1.82 -10.27 -24.29
N ASP A 272 -2.76 -9.92 -25.18
CA ASP A 272 -2.43 -9.59 -26.56
C ASP A 272 -1.84 -8.17 -26.62
N TYR A 273 -0.52 -8.10 -26.46
CA TYR A 273 0.20 -6.82 -26.38
C TYR A 273 0.08 -5.99 -27.66
N ASP A 274 0.04 -6.64 -28.82
CA ASP A 274 -0.05 -5.94 -30.11
C ASP A 274 -1.44 -5.32 -30.28
N ALA A 275 -2.49 -6.07 -29.92
CA ALA A 275 -3.86 -5.53 -29.91
C ALA A 275 -4.03 -4.37 -28.92
N LEU A 276 -3.46 -4.48 -27.70
CA LEU A 276 -3.55 -3.42 -26.70
C LEU A 276 -2.79 -2.15 -27.11
N LYS A 277 -1.58 -2.30 -27.68
CA LYS A 277 -0.83 -1.16 -28.23
C LYS A 277 -1.58 -0.47 -29.36
N LEU A 278 -2.25 -1.24 -30.23
CA LEU A 278 -3.06 -0.68 -31.30
C LEU A 278 -4.26 0.11 -30.73
N ALA A 279 -4.98 -0.47 -29.77
CA ALA A 279 -6.13 0.18 -29.14
C ALA A 279 -5.74 1.49 -28.44
N LEU A 280 -4.64 1.50 -27.68
CA LEU A 280 -4.13 2.71 -27.02
C LEU A 280 -3.75 3.80 -28.04
N LYS A 281 -3.11 3.41 -29.14
CA LYS A 281 -2.76 4.35 -30.20
C LYS A 281 -4.00 4.98 -30.85
N GLU A 282 -5.03 4.17 -31.10
CA GLU A 282 -6.31 4.65 -31.63
C GLU A 282 -7.03 5.60 -30.65
N GLU A 283 -6.97 5.33 -29.34
CA GLU A 283 -7.49 6.22 -28.31
C GLU A 283 -6.72 7.56 -28.25
N GLU A 284 -5.38 7.52 -28.27
CA GLU A 284 -4.53 8.73 -28.28
C GLU A 284 -4.77 9.59 -29.53
N GLU A 285 -4.94 8.97 -30.71
CA GLU A 285 -5.24 9.69 -31.96
C GLU A 285 -6.64 10.30 -31.97
N ALA A 286 -7.58 9.77 -31.18
CA ALA A 286 -8.93 10.29 -31.04
C ALA A 286 -9.05 11.47 -30.03
N GLU A 287 -8.09 11.62 -29.11
CA GLU A 287 -8.08 12.72 -28.14
C GLU A 287 -7.67 14.06 -28.77
N ALA A 288 -8.58 15.04 -28.71
CA ALA A 288 -8.35 16.40 -29.17
C ALA A 288 -7.29 17.11 -28.29
N GLY A 289 -6.03 17.01 -28.67
CA GLY A 289 -4.89 17.61 -27.94
C GLY A 289 -3.64 16.74 -27.84
N GLY A 290 -3.73 15.46 -28.24
CA GLY A 290 -2.67 14.46 -28.06
C GLY A 290 -2.53 14.00 -26.60
N SER A 291 -1.76 12.94 -26.37
CA SER A 291 -1.58 12.35 -25.03
C SER A 291 -0.96 13.35 -24.04
N HIS A 292 -1.21 13.15 -22.73
CA HIS A 292 -0.64 13.98 -21.67
C HIS A 292 0.89 14.15 -21.83
N ARG A 293 1.61 13.04 -22.08
CA ARG A 293 3.05 13.05 -22.31
C ARG A 293 3.45 13.84 -23.57
N ALA A 294 2.65 13.78 -24.64
CA ALA A 294 2.91 14.53 -25.87
C ALA A 294 2.92 16.06 -25.67
N GLN A 295 2.25 16.57 -24.63
CA GLN A 295 2.22 18.00 -24.31
C GLN A 295 3.56 18.55 -23.83
N PHE A 296 4.51 17.68 -23.45
CA PHE A 296 5.80 18.06 -22.85
C PHE A 296 7.02 17.77 -23.73
N LYS A 297 6.82 17.12 -24.89
CA LYS A 297 7.88 16.52 -25.73
C LYS A 297 8.98 17.48 -26.24
N ASP A 298 8.70 18.78 -26.35
CA ASP A 298 9.59 19.76 -26.99
C ASP A 298 10.25 20.77 -26.01
N ARG A 299 10.24 20.52 -24.68
CA ARG A 299 10.77 21.46 -23.67
C ARG A 299 11.87 20.84 -22.80
N ASP A 300 12.90 21.62 -22.44
CA ASP A 300 13.93 21.19 -21.49
C ASP A 300 13.30 21.07 -20.07
N PRO A 301 13.35 19.89 -19.42
CA PRO A 301 12.81 19.70 -18.08
C PRO A 301 13.33 20.72 -17.04
N ARG A 302 14.55 21.22 -17.21
CA ARG A 302 15.17 22.17 -16.27
C ARG A 302 14.62 23.58 -16.39
N ASP A 303 13.95 23.92 -17.48
CA ASP A 303 13.30 25.22 -17.64
C ASP A 303 12.16 25.40 -16.62
N TRP A 304 11.50 24.31 -16.24
CA TRP A 304 10.34 24.34 -15.34
C TRP A 304 10.67 24.72 -13.90
N ASN A 305 11.93 24.59 -13.49
CA ASN A 305 12.38 25.03 -12.17
C ASN A 305 12.79 26.51 -12.13
N LYS A 306 12.95 27.19 -13.27
CA LYS A 306 13.50 28.56 -13.35
C LYS A 306 12.56 29.63 -12.81
N ASP A 307 11.26 29.49 -13.08
CA ASP A 307 10.23 30.49 -12.75
C ASP A 307 9.39 30.10 -11.52
N ARG A 308 9.96 29.32 -10.60
CA ARG A 308 9.23 28.89 -9.40
C ARG A 308 8.92 30.08 -8.47
N PRO A 309 7.72 30.11 -7.86
CA PRO A 309 7.39 31.13 -6.88
C PRO A 309 8.30 31.04 -5.65
N GLU A 310 8.51 32.17 -4.98
CA GLU A 310 9.20 32.19 -3.69
C GLU A 310 8.44 31.34 -2.68
N VAL A 311 9.19 30.49 -1.95
CA VAL A 311 8.63 29.60 -0.95
C VAL A 311 8.43 30.37 0.35
N ILE A 312 7.17 30.55 0.72
CA ILE A 312 6.74 31.25 1.95
C ILE A 312 6.10 30.22 2.88
N LEU A 313 6.55 30.21 4.14
CA LEU A 313 5.88 29.46 5.20
C LEU A 313 4.55 30.16 5.52
N ARG A 314 3.47 29.41 5.43
CA ARG A 314 2.11 29.91 5.62
C ARG A 314 1.61 29.63 7.03
N PRO A 315 1.66 30.61 7.96
CA PRO A 315 1.11 30.43 9.30
C PRO A 315 -0.41 30.22 9.31
N GLU A 316 -1.09 30.60 8.24
CA GLU A 316 -2.53 30.46 8.06
C GLU A 316 -2.97 29.07 7.61
N ILE A 317 -2.10 28.29 6.96
CA ILE A 317 -2.41 26.91 6.56
C ILE A 317 -2.55 26.07 7.81
N GLY A 318 -3.78 25.61 7.99
CA GLY A 318 -4.38 25.47 9.30
C GLY A 318 -4.44 24.05 9.78
N TRP A 319 -3.29 23.57 10.24
CA TRP A 319 -3.21 22.66 11.36
C TRP A 319 -1.85 22.85 12.01
N ALA A 320 -1.81 22.84 13.34
CA ALA A 320 -0.54 22.94 14.05
C ALA A 320 0.11 21.54 14.14
N GLY A 321 0.35 20.90 12.98
CA GLY A 321 0.84 19.52 12.86
C GLY A 321 -0.22 18.47 13.19
N VAL A 322 -0.18 17.31 12.51
CA VAL A 322 -1.10 16.18 12.77
C VAL A 322 -1.08 15.79 14.25
N ASP A 323 0.10 15.92 14.87
CA ASP A 323 0.36 15.47 16.23
C ASP A 323 -0.63 16.06 17.25
N GLN A 324 -1.16 17.25 17.01
CA GLN A 324 -2.09 17.92 17.93
C GLN A 324 -3.50 17.33 17.91
N VAL A 325 -3.88 16.67 16.82
CA VAL A 325 -5.19 16.00 16.70
C VAL A 325 -5.32 14.85 17.70
N GLY A 326 -4.18 14.23 18.01
CA GLY A 326 -4.09 13.11 18.92
C GLY A 326 -4.78 11.85 18.37
N GLU A 327 -4.63 10.78 19.14
CA GLU A 327 -5.24 9.49 18.82
C GLU A 327 -6.74 9.49 19.15
N ASP A 328 -7.53 8.89 18.28
CA ASP A 328 -8.90 8.45 18.51
C ASP A 328 -8.88 7.12 19.29
N ALA A 329 -9.57 7.08 20.43
CA ALA A 329 -9.49 5.94 21.34
C ALA A 329 -10.02 4.63 20.74
N ALA A 330 -11.09 4.69 19.95
CA ALA A 330 -11.69 3.51 19.33
C ALA A 330 -10.80 2.99 18.20
N MET A 331 -10.33 3.88 17.32
CA MET A 331 -9.41 3.52 16.25
C MET A 331 -8.08 2.98 16.78
N GLY A 332 -7.53 3.61 17.81
CA GLY A 332 -6.31 3.14 18.47
C GLY A 332 -6.49 1.77 19.09
N ALA A 333 -7.61 1.52 19.78
CA ALA A 333 -7.93 0.21 20.34
C ALA A 333 -8.06 -0.87 19.25
N LEU A 334 -8.75 -0.57 18.16
CA LEU A 334 -8.86 -1.44 17.00
C LEU A 334 -7.47 -1.78 16.42
N ALA A 335 -6.66 -0.76 16.13
CA ALA A 335 -5.33 -0.95 15.55
C ALA A 335 -4.42 -1.80 16.46
N ARG A 336 -4.45 -1.56 17.78
CA ARG A 336 -3.73 -2.36 18.77
C ARG A 336 -4.20 -3.81 18.83
N SER A 337 -5.51 -4.06 18.67
CA SER A 337 -6.04 -5.43 18.61
C SER A 337 -5.44 -6.22 17.45
N VAL A 338 -5.31 -5.62 16.27
CA VAL A 338 -4.71 -6.26 15.08
C VAL A 338 -3.27 -6.64 15.35
N VAL A 339 -2.46 -5.72 15.88
CA VAL A 339 -1.05 -6.02 16.20
C VAL A 339 -0.96 -7.14 17.22
N SER A 340 -1.78 -7.09 18.28
CA SER A 340 -1.81 -8.10 19.33
C SER A 340 -2.13 -9.51 18.80
N ASP A 341 -3.14 -9.61 17.93
CA ASP A 341 -3.64 -10.89 17.41
C ASP A 341 -2.60 -11.66 16.59
N TYR A 342 -1.69 -10.94 15.92
CA TYR A 342 -0.72 -11.55 14.99
C TYR A 342 0.75 -11.39 15.44
N LEU A 343 1.02 -10.73 16.58
CA LEU A 343 2.39 -10.51 17.09
C LEU A 343 3.18 -11.82 17.27
N PHE A 344 2.47 -12.93 17.56
CA PHE A 344 3.08 -14.24 17.74
C PHE A 344 3.86 -14.71 16.50
N LEU A 345 3.49 -14.26 15.29
CA LEU A 345 4.19 -14.59 14.04
C LEU A 345 5.63 -14.08 14.04
N VAL A 346 5.87 -12.90 14.62
CA VAL A 346 7.22 -12.34 14.76
C VAL A 346 7.96 -12.99 15.91
N ILE A 347 7.29 -13.19 17.06
CA ILE A 347 7.92 -13.71 18.27
C ILE A 347 8.35 -15.17 18.12
N ARG A 348 7.54 -15.99 17.44
CA ARG A 348 7.70 -17.45 17.39
C ARG A 348 8.25 -17.99 16.07
N THR A 349 8.56 -17.12 15.12
CA THR A 349 9.18 -17.56 13.86
C THR A 349 10.58 -18.12 14.10
N ASP A 350 10.90 -19.22 13.44
CA ASP A 350 12.21 -19.88 13.44
C ASP A 350 13.06 -19.50 12.22
N VAL A 351 12.54 -18.64 11.32
CA VAL A 351 13.30 -18.20 10.15
C VAL A 351 14.22 -17.01 10.44
N ALA A 352 14.10 -16.38 11.62
CA ALA A 352 14.95 -15.28 12.03
C ALA A 352 16.46 -15.67 12.03
N PRO A 353 17.37 -14.73 11.73
CA PRO A 353 18.80 -14.99 11.85
C PRO A 353 19.21 -15.25 13.31
N ALA A 354 20.35 -15.91 13.49
CA ALA A 354 20.98 -15.97 14.81
C ALA A 354 21.39 -14.56 15.27
N SER A 355 21.23 -14.28 16.57
CA SER A 355 21.69 -13.02 17.14
C SER A 355 23.21 -12.92 17.10
N THR A 356 23.72 -11.71 16.83
CA THR A 356 25.15 -11.39 16.93
C THR A 356 25.55 -10.95 18.34
N GLN A 357 24.59 -10.69 19.23
CA GLN A 357 24.81 -10.27 20.62
C GLN A 357 24.41 -11.37 21.60
N ALA A 358 25.26 -11.64 22.59
CA ALA A 358 25.02 -12.66 23.60
C ALA A 358 23.77 -12.32 24.44
N GLY A 359 22.77 -13.22 24.43
CA GLY A 359 21.54 -13.08 25.22
C GLY A 359 20.40 -12.31 24.52
N GLU A 360 20.65 -11.72 23.35
CA GLU A 360 19.59 -11.06 22.57
C GLU A 360 18.83 -12.08 21.72
N VAL A 361 17.49 -11.97 21.71
CA VAL A 361 16.61 -12.74 20.84
C VAL A 361 16.07 -11.80 19.77
N VAL A 362 16.51 -11.98 18.52
CA VAL A 362 16.18 -11.09 17.39
C VAL A 362 14.66 -10.88 17.24
N GLN A 363 13.88 -11.95 17.43
CA GLN A 363 12.42 -11.90 17.37
C GLN A 363 11.80 -10.96 18.42
N GLN A 364 12.37 -10.90 19.63
CA GLN A 364 11.90 -10.00 20.69
C GLN A 364 12.16 -8.54 20.31
N LYS A 365 13.34 -8.26 19.74
CA LYS A 365 13.67 -6.93 19.23
C LYS A 365 12.72 -6.51 18.11
N TRP A 366 12.45 -7.39 17.14
CA TRP A 366 11.49 -7.12 16.07
C TRP A 366 10.07 -6.87 16.58
N ALA A 367 9.62 -7.63 17.58
CA ALA A 367 8.30 -7.43 18.18
C ALA A 367 8.19 -6.06 18.89
N GLN A 368 9.23 -5.67 19.64
CA GLN A 368 9.31 -4.36 20.28
C GLN A 368 9.32 -3.23 19.24
N ASP A 369 10.10 -3.38 18.16
CA ASP A 369 10.17 -2.39 17.08
C ASP A 369 8.84 -2.24 16.36
N LEU A 370 8.14 -3.35 16.08
CA LEU A 370 6.82 -3.32 15.46
C LEU A 370 5.83 -2.52 16.32
N GLN A 371 5.77 -2.81 17.63
CA GLN A 371 4.88 -2.10 18.55
C GLN A 371 5.23 -0.62 18.66
N ALA A 372 6.53 -0.28 18.75
CA ALA A 372 6.97 1.11 18.85
C ALA A 372 6.69 1.90 17.57
N HIS A 373 6.90 1.30 16.40
CA HIS A 373 6.66 1.96 15.12
C HIS A 373 5.17 2.05 14.74
N CYS A 374 4.33 1.10 15.12
CA CYS A 374 2.89 1.17 14.86
C CYS A 374 2.16 2.27 15.66
N PHE A 375 2.71 2.67 16.82
CA PHE A 375 2.03 3.62 17.72
C PHE A 375 2.97 4.75 18.16
N PRO A 376 3.53 5.53 17.21
CA PRO A 376 4.34 6.66 17.57
C PRO A 376 3.45 7.79 18.12
N GLN A 377 3.99 8.55 19.07
CA GLN A 377 3.31 9.73 19.60
C GLN A 377 3.21 10.84 18.55
N ASN A 378 4.26 10.96 17.73
CA ASN A 378 4.34 11.90 16.62
C ASN A 378 5.07 11.30 15.42
N ILE A 379 4.83 11.86 14.23
CA ILE A 379 5.41 11.35 12.98
C ILE A 379 6.95 11.42 12.96
N ASP A 380 7.54 12.42 13.64
CA ASP A 380 8.99 12.63 13.69
C ASP A 380 9.72 11.46 14.39
N GLN A 381 9.06 10.72 15.30
CA GLN A 381 9.62 9.50 15.91
C GLN A 381 9.92 8.38 14.90
N LEU A 382 9.23 8.36 13.75
CA LEU A 382 9.51 7.39 12.69
C LEU A 382 10.78 7.74 11.90
N ALA A 383 11.26 8.99 11.99
CA ALA A 383 12.47 9.47 11.33
C ALA A 383 12.50 9.07 9.84
N LEU A 384 11.46 9.47 9.09
CA LEU A 384 11.23 9.07 7.70
C LEU A 384 12.34 9.55 6.75
N GLY A 385 12.87 10.76 6.97
CA GLY A 385 14.00 11.30 6.22
C GLY A 385 15.38 10.71 6.56
N ASN A 386 15.48 9.68 7.40
CA ASN A 386 16.75 9.03 7.71
C ASN A 386 17.17 8.08 6.58
N GLY A 387 18.15 8.53 5.78
CA GLY A 387 18.70 7.81 4.63
C GLY A 387 19.16 6.37 4.89
N ALA A 388 19.58 6.03 6.12
CA ALA A 388 20.05 4.69 6.46
C ALA A 388 18.93 3.64 6.54
N HIS A 389 17.68 4.08 6.66
CA HIS A 389 16.50 3.22 6.85
C HIS A 389 15.33 3.67 5.97
N LEU A 390 15.62 4.21 4.79
CA LEU A 390 14.62 4.44 3.75
C LEU A 390 13.98 3.12 3.36
N GLY A 391 12.67 3.14 3.10
CA GLY A 391 11.91 1.95 2.75
C GLY A 391 11.75 0.92 3.86
N TYR A 392 12.00 1.23 5.14
CA TYR A 392 11.87 0.23 6.20
C TYR A 392 10.40 -0.12 6.49
N ALA A 393 10.02 -1.39 6.32
CA ALA A 393 8.63 -1.88 6.44
C ALA A 393 7.90 -1.46 7.72
N LEU A 394 8.56 -1.58 8.88
CA LEU A 394 7.94 -1.25 10.17
C LEU A 394 7.61 0.24 10.28
N LYS A 395 8.46 1.11 9.72
CA LYS A 395 8.17 2.55 9.67
C LYS A 395 6.99 2.83 8.75
N CYS A 396 6.96 2.23 7.56
CA CYS A 396 5.87 2.43 6.60
C CYS A 396 4.50 2.03 7.16
N VAL A 397 4.36 0.83 7.73
CA VAL A 397 3.10 0.45 8.40
C VAL A 397 2.81 1.34 9.61
N GLY A 398 3.86 1.82 10.28
CA GLY A 398 3.76 2.81 11.35
C GLY A 398 3.16 4.13 10.91
N VAL A 399 3.55 4.65 9.75
CA VAL A 399 2.95 5.84 9.12
C VAL A 399 1.46 5.62 8.89
N ALA A 400 1.12 4.47 8.31
CA ALA A 400 -0.27 4.14 7.99
C ALA A 400 -1.15 4.01 9.26
N TYR A 401 -0.63 3.37 10.31
CA TYR A 401 -1.28 3.25 11.61
C TYR A 401 -1.40 4.59 12.34
N TYR A 402 -0.36 5.41 12.27
CA TYR A 402 -0.37 6.76 12.82
C TYR A 402 -1.52 7.57 12.21
N GLY A 403 -1.62 7.61 10.88
CA GLY A 403 -2.67 8.38 10.19
C GLY A 403 -4.08 7.87 10.47
N VAL A 404 -4.31 6.58 10.30
CA VAL A 404 -5.65 6.01 10.45
C VAL A 404 -6.19 6.15 11.88
N THR A 405 -5.33 6.28 12.89
CA THR A 405 -5.74 6.40 14.29
C THR A 405 -6.03 7.82 14.76
N ARG A 406 -5.84 8.86 13.93
CA ARG A 406 -6.07 10.26 14.35
C ARG A 406 -7.57 10.60 14.51
N ARG A 407 -7.92 11.56 15.37
CA ARG A 407 -9.30 12.07 15.50
C ARG A 407 -9.73 12.91 14.29
N ILE A 408 -11.02 12.99 14.02
CA ILE A 408 -11.60 13.70 12.85
C ILE A 408 -11.97 15.16 13.17
N ASP A 409 -11.14 15.86 13.95
CA ASP A 409 -11.33 17.29 14.18
C ASP A 409 -10.03 17.93 14.71
N PRO A 410 -9.14 18.41 13.83
CA PRO A 410 -7.96 19.16 14.24
C PRO A 410 -8.27 20.56 14.79
N SER A 411 -9.53 21.02 14.80
CA SER A 411 -9.87 22.44 14.94
C SER A 411 -9.03 23.33 13.99
N PRO A 412 -9.04 23.04 12.68
CA PRO A 412 -8.16 23.70 11.71
C PRO A 412 -8.54 25.17 11.53
N THR A 413 -7.55 26.03 11.24
CA THR A 413 -7.80 27.47 10.97
C THR A 413 -8.31 27.74 9.56
N THR A 414 -8.21 26.76 8.66
CA THR A 414 -8.59 26.85 7.24
C THR A 414 -9.60 25.78 6.87
N LEU A 415 -10.63 26.17 6.12
CA LEU A 415 -11.77 25.30 5.77
C LEU A 415 -11.38 24.04 5.00
N GLU A 416 -10.31 24.10 4.23
CA GLU A 416 -9.85 22.98 3.40
C GLU A 416 -9.30 21.79 4.21
N TYR A 417 -8.96 22.01 5.49
CA TYR A 417 -8.50 20.97 6.42
C TYR A 417 -9.57 20.52 7.42
N VAL A 418 -10.84 20.88 7.19
CA VAL A 418 -11.97 20.48 8.05
C VAL A 418 -12.46 19.06 7.73
N GLY A 419 -12.78 18.31 8.79
CA GLY A 419 -13.45 17.01 8.69
C GLY A 419 -12.58 15.90 8.09
N PRO A 420 -13.20 14.79 7.64
CA PRO A 420 -12.47 13.64 7.09
C PRO A 420 -11.60 13.99 5.88
N VAL A 421 -12.14 14.76 4.93
CA VAL A 421 -11.43 15.22 3.72
C VAL A 421 -10.18 16.02 4.08
N GLY A 422 -10.33 16.96 5.00
CA GLY A 422 -9.23 17.80 5.44
C GLY A 422 -8.17 17.07 6.25
N LEU A 423 -8.59 16.12 7.10
CA LEU A 423 -7.66 15.24 7.80
C LEU A 423 -6.88 14.34 6.84
N PHE A 424 -7.54 13.77 5.82
CA PHE A 424 -6.85 13.01 4.77
C PHE A 424 -5.79 13.85 4.09
N ARG A 425 -6.18 15.04 3.60
CA ARG A 425 -5.28 15.97 2.92
C ARG A 425 -4.06 16.26 3.77
N GLY A 426 -4.30 16.75 4.99
CA GLY A 426 -3.23 17.12 5.88
C GLY A 426 -2.27 15.94 6.06
N LEU A 427 -2.79 14.78 6.48
CA LEU A 427 -1.96 13.63 6.83
C LEU A 427 -0.99 13.24 5.71
N VAL A 428 -1.49 13.20 4.47
CA VAL A 428 -0.68 12.93 3.29
C VAL A 428 0.35 14.04 3.05
N GLU A 429 -0.03 15.31 3.20
CA GLU A 429 0.89 16.45 3.07
C GLU A 429 2.03 16.43 4.11
N GLU A 430 1.74 16.11 5.38
CA GLU A 430 2.76 16.05 6.43
C GLU A 430 3.79 14.95 6.15
N VAL A 431 3.30 13.76 5.79
CA VAL A 431 4.17 12.61 5.47
C VAL A 431 5.00 12.91 4.23
N THR A 432 4.41 13.53 3.21
CA THR A 432 5.12 13.96 2.00
C THR A 432 6.22 14.95 2.36
N LEU A 433 5.91 15.99 3.15
CA LEU A 433 6.91 16.99 3.55
C LEU A 433 7.99 16.44 4.50
N ALA A 434 7.81 15.26 5.11
CA ALA A 434 8.87 14.56 5.82
C ALA A 434 9.96 14.02 4.87
N GLY A 435 9.65 13.87 3.58
CA GLY A 435 10.52 13.31 2.55
C GLY A 435 10.86 11.84 2.82
N GLY A 436 12.02 11.42 2.31
CA GLY A 436 12.44 10.03 2.36
C GLY A 436 11.63 9.19 1.37
N ASP A 437 11.04 8.11 1.83
CA ASP A 437 10.28 7.17 0.99
C ASP A 437 8.79 7.57 0.93
N ALA A 438 8.56 8.78 0.42
CA ALA A 438 7.32 9.52 0.65
C ALA A 438 6.11 8.95 -0.09
N ASP A 439 6.29 8.57 -1.36
CA ASP A 439 5.34 7.83 -2.19
C ASP A 439 4.78 6.60 -1.47
N THR A 440 5.64 5.67 -1.02
CA THR A 440 5.18 4.45 -0.36
C THR A 440 4.56 4.70 1.00
N ASN A 441 5.12 5.61 1.79
CA ASN A 441 4.54 5.97 3.08
C ASN A 441 3.13 6.57 2.90
N CYS A 442 2.94 7.42 1.89
CA CYS A 442 1.65 8.01 1.56
C CYS A 442 0.69 7.00 0.93
N ALA A 443 1.15 6.06 0.09
CA ALA A 443 0.33 5.00 -0.47
C ALA A 443 -0.27 4.10 0.63
N ALA A 444 0.58 3.65 1.56
CA ALA A 444 0.15 2.85 2.70
C ALA A 444 -0.85 3.62 3.58
N MET A 445 -0.55 4.87 3.95
CA MET A 445 -1.45 5.71 4.74
C MET A 445 -2.77 6.01 4.02
N GLY A 446 -2.70 6.40 2.77
CA GLY A 446 -3.85 6.73 1.94
C GLY A 446 -4.81 5.56 1.80
N SER A 447 -4.30 4.33 1.69
CA SER A 447 -5.14 3.12 1.67
C SER A 447 -6.00 2.96 2.92
N LEU A 448 -5.40 3.09 4.11
CA LEU A 448 -6.11 2.97 5.39
C LEU A 448 -7.05 4.14 5.66
N LEU A 449 -6.65 5.36 5.30
CA LEU A 449 -7.53 6.53 5.40
C LEU A 449 -8.72 6.41 4.45
N GLY A 450 -8.49 5.92 3.24
CA GLY A 450 -9.53 5.62 2.26
C GLY A 450 -10.50 4.53 2.74
N ALA A 451 -9.99 3.46 3.36
CA ALA A 451 -10.81 2.42 3.98
C ALA A 451 -11.63 2.95 5.17
N ARG A 452 -11.13 3.95 5.89
CA ARG A 452 -11.81 4.58 7.02
C ARG A 452 -12.88 5.58 6.59
N PHE A 453 -12.55 6.46 5.64
CA PHE A 453 -13.36 7.64 5.30
C PHE A 453 -14.12 7.53 3.99
N GLY A 454 -13.75 6.61 3.09
CA GLY A 454 -14.35 6.52 1.76
C GLY A 454 -13.76 7.50 0.74
N LEU A 455 -14.08 7.30 -0.54
CA LEU A 455 -13.59 8.14 -1.63
C LEU A 455 -14.32 9.49 -1.62
N GLU A 456 -15.63 9.47 -1.73
CA GLU A 456 -16.44 10.69 -1.88
C GLU A 456 -16.65 11.40 -0.55
N SER A 457 -16.73 10.67 0.56
CA SER A 457 -16.87 11.29 1.89
C SER A 457 -15.55 11.66 2.57
N GLY A 458 -14.41 11.20 2.05
CA GLY A 458 -13.15 11.19 2.79
C GLY A 458 -11.93 11.77 2.10
N MET A 459 -11.97 12.01 0.80
CA MET A 459 -10.79 12.40 0.02
C MET A 459 -11.03 13.68 -0.78
N PRO A 460 -10.02 14.56 -0.94
CA PRO A 460 -10.15 15.75 -1.77
C PRO A 460 -10.53 15.38 -3.21
N GLU A 461 -11.68 15.89 -3.68
CA GLU A 461 -12.21 15.56 -5.00
C GLU A 461 -11.24 15.93 -6.13
N GLY A 462 -10.56 17.07 -6.00
CA GLY A 462 -9.60 17.55 -6.98
C GLY A 462 -8.36 16.65 -7.12
N TRP A 463 -8.03 15.87 -6.09
CA TRP A 463 -6.87 14.97 -6.09
C TRP A 463 -7.15 13.75 -6.96
N TRP A 464 -8.16 12.94 -6.62
CA TRP A 464 -8.42 11.69 -7.35
C TRP A 464 -9.01 11.94 -8.75
N LYS A 465 -9.80 13.01 -8.96
CA LYS A 465 -10.30 13.36 -10.30
C LYS A 465 -9.23 13.97 -11.21
N GLY A 466 -8.09 14.36 -10.65
CA GLY A 466 -6.97 14.97 -11.38
C GLY A 466 -5.84 14.00 -11.71
N MET A 467 -5.94 12.74 -11.29
CA MET A 467 -4.94 11.71 -11.59
C MET A 467 -4.85 11.41 -13.09
N GLN A 468 -3.66 11.02 -13.54
CA GLN A 468 -3.52 10.37 -14.84
C GLN A 468 -4.29 9.05 -14.85
N HIS A 469 -4.73 8.64 -16.04
CA HIS A 469 -5.49 7.39 -16.25
C HIS A 469 -6.79 7.26 -15.44
N VAL A 470 -7.32 8.35 -14.89
CA VAL A 470 -8.46 8.32 -13.95
C VAL A 470 -9.69 7.60 -14.50
N SER A 471 -9.99 7.76 -15.80
CA SER A 471 -11.13 7.09 -16.46
C SER A 471 -10.98 5.56 -16.42
N TRP A 472 -9.77 5.06 -16.68
CA TRP A 472 -9.47 3.62 -16.60
C TRP A 472 -9.47 3.14 -15.16
N LEU A 473 -8.83 3.88 -14.25
CA LEU A 473 -8.80 3.54 -12.81
C LEU A 473 -10.21 3.43 -12.25
N GLN A 474 -11.08 4.41 -12.51
CA GLN A 474 -12.48 4.39 -12.05
C GLN A 474 -13.20 3.14 -12.53
N LYS A 475 -13.13 2.84 -13.83
CA LYS A 475 -13.77 1.65 -14.41
C LYS A 475 -13.26 0.36 -13.76
N THR A 476 -11.95 0.19 -13.65
CA THR A 476 -11.32 -1.01 -13.06
C THR A 476 -11.69 -1.17 -11.59
N ILE A 477 -11.65 -0.08 -10.82
CA ILE A 477 -11.96 -0.06 -9.39
C ILE A 477 -13.45 -0.31 -9.14
N ASP A 478 -14.33 0.30 -9.94
CA ASP A 478 -15.77 0.09 -9.83
C ASP A 478 -16.15 -1.36 -10.12
N GLN A 479 -15.56 -1.97 -11.16
CA GLN A 479 -15.75 -3.39 -11.46
C GLN A 479 -15.28 -4.30 -10.32
N PHE A 480 -14.12 -4.00 -9.72
CA PHE A 480 -13.63 -4.74 -8.55
C PHE A 480 -14.57 -4.58 -7.35
N ALA A 481 -14.99 -3.36 -7.04
CA ALA A 481 -15.89 -3.07 -5.93
C ALA A 481 -17.24 -3.78 -6.08
N ASP A 482 -17.83 -3.73 -7.26
CA ASP A 482 -19.12 -4.37 -7.54
C ASP A 482 -19.00 -5.91 -7.44
N ARG A 483 -17.88 -6.51 -7.89
CA ARG A 483 -17.61 -7.94 -7.69
C ARG A 483 -17.49 -8.30 -6.21
N VAL A 484 -16.68 -7.56 -5.45
CA VAL A 484 -16.46 -7.80 -4.01
C VAL A 484 -17.78 -7.71 -3.25
N LEU A 485 -18.62 -6.72 -3.56
CA LEU A 485 -19.93 -6.55 -2.94
C LEU A 485 -20.91 -7.68 -3.31
N ALA A 486 -20.91 -8.13 -4.56
CA ALA A 486 -21.71 -9.28 -4.97
C ALA A 486 -21.32 -10.56 -4.20
N SER A 487 -20.01 -10.78 -4.01
CA SER A 487 -19.49 -11.88 -3.20
C SER A 487 -19.85 -11.72 -1.72
N TYR A 488 -19.75 -10.51 -1.17
CA TYR A 488 -20.17 -10.20 0.21
C TYR A 488 -21.64 -10.50 0.43
N ASP A 489 -22.51 -10.01 -0.44
CA ASP A 489 -23.96 -10.19 -0.35
C ASP A 489 -24.33 -11.69 -0.41
N ALA A 490 -23.63 -12.49 -1.22
CA ALA A 490 -23.81 -13.92 -1.28
C ALA A 490 -23.41 -14.66 0.01
N GLN A 491 -22.47 -14.12 0.79
CA GLN A 491 -22.03 -14.69 2.08
C GLN A 491 -22.84 -14.16 3.27
N ASN A 492 -23.48 -13.00 3.12
CA ASN A 492 -24.25 -12.33 4.17
C ASN A 492 -25.75 -12.68 4.16
N GLN A 493 -26.22 -13.41 3.14
CA GLN A 493 -27.53 -14.07 3.07
C GLN A 493 -27.54 -15.33 3.94
#